data_AF-A0A359IJS5-F1
#
_entry.id   AF-A0A359IJS5-F1
#
_cell.length_a   1.000
_cell.length_b   1.000
_cell.length_c   1.000
_cell.angle_alpha   90.00
_cell.angle_beta   90.00
_cell.angle_gamma   90.00
#
_symmetry.space_group_name_H-M   'P 1'
#
loop_
_entity.id
_entity.type
_entity.pdbx_description
1 polymer ?
#
loop_
_entity_poly.entity_id
_entity_poly.type
_entity_poly.pdbx_seq_one_letter_code
_entity_poly.pdbx_strand_id
1 'polypeptide(L)' 'MLPIDVRLKYEVADELGLLEKIKVDGFKGLSASETGKIGAIMKKRLNEYKKNNPST' A
#
# COMPACT_ATOMS: atom_id res chain seq x y z
N MET A 1 -9.68 -7.98 -12.33
CA MET A 1 -8.91 -8.40 -11.14
C MET A 1 -7.85 -7.32 -10.87
N LEU A 2 -7.81 -6.73 -9.67
CA LEU A 2 -6.80 -5.72 -9.34
C LEU A 2 -5.50 -6.42 -8.89
N PRO A 3 -4.32 -5.92 -9.29
CA PRO A 3 -3.05 -6.44 -8.82
C PRO A 3 -2.91 -6.28 -7.30
N ILE A 4 -2.30 -7.28 -6.65
CA ILE A 4 -2.14 -7.36 -5.20
C ILE A 4 -1.43 -6.11 -4.66
N ASP A 5 -0.45 -5.60 -5.41
CA ASP A 5 0.27 -4.38 -5.06
C ASP A 5 -0.64 -3.16 -4.91
N VAL A 6 -1.61 -3.01 -5.79
CA VAL A 6 -2.53 -1.87 -5.75
C VAL A 6 -3.49 -2.02 -4.57
N ARG A 7 -4.01 -3.22 -4.33
CA ARG A 7 -4.88 -3.51 -3.19
C ARG A 7 -4.20 -3.18 -1.86
N LEU A 8 -2.98 -3.67 -1.67
CA LEU A 8 -2.20 -3.43 -0.44
C LEU A 8 -1.93 -1.94 -0.22
N LYS A 9 -1.64 -1.16 -1.27
CA LYS A 9 -1.46 0.29 -1.13
C LYS A 9 -2.71 0.99 -0.60
N TYR A 10 -3.88 0.63 -1.13
CA TYR A 10 -5.15 1.22 -0.68
C TYR A 10 -5.52 0.78 0.74
N GLU A 11 -5.31 -0.49 1.09
CA GLU A 11 -5.53 -0.98 2.47
C GLU A 11 -4.64 -0.25 3.47
N VAL A 12 -3.35 -0.11 3.17
CA VAL A 12 -2.44 0.60 4.07
C VAL A 12 -2.75 2.09 4.15
N ALA A 13 -3.16 2.70 3.03
CA ALA A 13 -3.58 4.09 3.04
C ALA A 13 -4.86 4.32 3.86
N ASP A 14 -5.80 3.37 3.83
CA ASP A 14 -7.00 3.39 4.67
C ASP A 14 -6.65 3.32 6.15
N GLU A 15 -5.78 2.38 6.55
CA GLU A 15 -5.32 2.25 7.94
C GLU A 15 -4.54 3.47 8.44
N LEU A 16 -3.88 4.20 7.54
CA LEU A 16 -3.17 5.45 7.86
C LEU A 16 -4.06 6.69 7.81
N GLY A 17 -5.33 6.57 7.44
CA GLY A 17 -6.26 7.71 7.27
C GLY A 17 -5.93 8.58 6.04
N LEU A 18 -5.12 8.06 5.11
CA LEU A 18 -4.69 8.75 3.90
C LEU A 18 -5.57 8.44 2.68
N LEU A 19 -6.51 7.51 2.82
CA LEU A 19 -7.39 7.08 1.73
C LEU A 19 -8.17 8.25 1.13
N GLU A 20 -8.70 9.13 1.97
CA GLU A 20 -9.49 10.29 1.52
C GLU A 20 -8.63 11.25 0.69
N LYS A 21 -7.40 11.50 1.15
CA LYS A 21 -6.42 12.31 0.45
C LYS A 21 -6.00 11.70 -0.89
N ILE A 22 -5.83 10.38 -0.97
CA ILE A 22 -5.55 9.68 -2.23
C ILE A 22 -6.75 9.71 -3.18
N LYS A 23 -7.98 9.63 -2.67
CA LYS A 23 -9.19 9.74 -3.51
C LYS A 23 -9.33 11.12 -4.14
N VAL A 24 -8.95 12.17 -3.40
CA VAL A 24 -9.04 13.57 -3.86
C VAL A 24 -7.85 13.96 -4.72
N ASP A 25 -6.64 13.76 -4.23
CA ASP A 25 -5.40 14.30 -4.82
C ASP A 25 -4.56 13.22 -5.54
N GLY A 26 -4.87 11.94 -5.32
CA GLY A 26 -4.07 10.81 -5.78
C GLY A 26 -2.84 10.56 -4.92
N PHE A 27 -2.07 9.53 -5.27
CA PHE A 27 -0.80 9.23 -4.59
C PHE A 27 0.25 10.36 -4.73
N LYS A 28 0.09 11.25 -5.72
CA LYS A 28 0.95 12.43 -5.91
C LYS A 28 0.78 13.50 -4.84
N GLY A 29 -0.39 13.54 -4.17
CA GLY A 29 -0.67 14.51 -3.11
C GLY A 29 -0.10 14.10 -1.75
N LEU A 30 0.43 12.88 -1.64
CA LEU A 30 1.10 12.41 -0.44
C LEU A 30 2.54 12.94 -0.36
N SER A 31 2.93 13.32 0.84
CA SER A 31 4.32 13.67 1.15
C SER A 31 5.22 12.43 1.11
N ALA A 32 6.52 12.66 0.90
CA ALA A 32 7.53 11.60 0.90
C ALA A 32 7.47 10.71 2.17
N SER A 33 7.17 11.31 3.34
CA SER A 33 7.00 10.55 4.59
C SER A 33 5.73 9.67 4.60
N GLU A 34 4.62 10.13 4.01
CA GLU A 34 3.37 9.38 3.93
C GLU A 34 3.50 8.22 2.94
N THR A 35 3.96 8.50 1.72
CA THR A 35 4.23 7.50 0.69
C THR A 35 5.29 6.50 1.12
N GLY A 36 6.32 6.95 1.83
CA GLY A 36 7.38 6.09 2.38
C GLY A 36 6.85 5.10 3.42
N LYS A 37 5.95 5.55 4.33
CA LYS A 37 5.28 4.67 5.30
C LYS A 37 4.42 3.62 4.59
N ILE A 38 3.62 4.02 3.60
CA ILE A 38 2.77 3.10 2.82
C ILE A 38 3.65 2.05 2.13
N GLY A 39 4.71 2.49 1.44
CA GLY A 39 5.64 1.61 0.74
C GLY A 39 6.37 0.62 1.66
N ALA A 40 6.77 1.05 2.86
CA ALA A 40 7.42 0.19 3.85
C ALA A 40 6.47 -0.92 4.35
N ILE A 41 5.23 -0.57 4.71
CA ILE A 41 4.24 -1.54 5.21
C ILE A 41 3.82 -2.49 4.08
N MET A 42 3.57 -1.95 2.89
CA MET A 42 3.24 -2.73 1.69
C MET A 42 4.33 -3.76 1.38
N LYS A 43 5.61 -3.37 1.41
CA LYS A 43 6.74 -4.27 1.15
C LYS A 43 6.83 -5.39 2.21
N LYS A 44 6.55 -5.07 3.47
CA LYS A 44 6.48 -6.07 4.55
C LYS A 44 5.36 -7.08 4.29
N ARG A 45 4.15 -6.62 3.96
CA ARG A 45 3.01 -7.49 3.62
C ARG A 45 3.26 -8.36 2.38
N LEU A 46 3.88 -7.79 1.34
CA LEU A 46 4.23 -8.53 0.12
C LEU A 46 5.25 -9.64 0.42
N ASN A 47 6.25 -9.36 1.26
CA ASN A 47 7.23 -10.37 1.68
C ASN A 47 6.57 -11.50 2.49
N GLU A 48 5.67 -11.16 3.41
CA GLU A 48 4.89 -12.15 4.18
C GLU A 48 3.97 -12.97 3.26
N TYR A 49 3.36 -12.34 2.26
CA TYR A 49 2.51 -13.03 1.29
C TYR A 49 3.31 -14.05 0.47
N LYS A 50 4.51 -13.66 -0.01
CA LYS A 50 5.43 -14.56 -0.71
C LYS A 50 5.95 -15.68 0.18
N LYS A 51 6.24 -15.39 1.45
CA LYS A 51 6.72 -16.37 2.43
C LYS A 51 5.65 -17.41 2.77
N ASN A 52 4.39 -16.98 2.93
CA ASN A 52 3.27 -17.86 3.26
C ASN A 52 2.66 -18.56 2.03
N ASN A 53 2.99 -18.14 0.81
CA ASN A 53 2.60 -18.80 -0.43
C ASN A 53 3.86 -19.16 -1.25
N PRO A 54 4.63 -20.20 -0.88
CA PRO A 54 5.81 -20.63 -1.63
C PRO A 54 5.47 -21.33 -2.96
N SER A 55 4.32 -21.04 -3.57
CA SER A 55 3.85 -21.67 -4.80
C SER A 55 4.01 -20.72 -5.99
N THR A 56 5.25 -20.55 -6.44
CA THR A 56 5.59 -20.29 -7.85
C THR A 56 6.94 -20.93 -8.11
#